data_AF-A0A916RNC6-F1
#
_entry.id   AF-A0A916RNC6-F1
#
_cell.length_a   1.000
_cell.length_b   1.000
_cell.length_c   1.000
_cell.angle_alpha   90.00
_cell.angle_beta   90.00
_cell.angle_gamma   90.00
#
_symmetry.space_group_name_H-M   'P 1'
#
loop_
_entity.id
_entity.type
_entity.pdbx_description
1 polymer ?
#
loop_
_entity_poly.entity_id
_entity_poly.type
_entity_poly.pdbx_seq_one_letter_code
_entity_poly.pdbx_strand_id
1 'polypeptide(L)'
;MKQRSRIFLIRLTALSFAACLAVAPQAHGQTAGLSQDSTNDLAVSVGKSALVDFDKQVTRVAIGSSDVAEATAVSPTEVMVNGKAAGDTTLIVWEQGGGRQFFNVSVHPSRFAAEDRVTDLRRELRAALPGQNINVTAVNNLVFLRGTVKDMTSSDRAVEIAATAGKVVNLLYVEVPSTPRQILLKVRFASIDRSLVNQLGVNVFSTGAANTIGTVSTGQFSPPTVTMPTASTGAVATVSQALNLFFFRPDLNLGATIQALENKGVVQVLAQPNVLTENGKQGSFLAGGEYPYPIVQGIAGGVGGAVTIEFKEYGVRLNFIPTIMPDGNIRLQVAPEVSSLDFTNAVTISGFTIPAITVRRVNTEVELAPGQSFAIGGLLDNRETSTFEKMPFIGDIPVLGKFFQSVSKNRTNTELIVFITPEIVDPIKAGEPLPGLSYPDKFLPPNSKIAMHQPDGTTESQNTTVPASTAASAAALPATAVPVEQLKESMKPETPLVTEGSYTVGVAGGSGASTGASSSSMPQ
;
A
#
# COMPACT_ATOMS: atom_id res chain seq x y z
N MET A 1 1.85 -61.47 44.85
CA MET A 1 0.40 -61.66 44.63
C MET A 1 0.17 -62.07 43.18
N LYS A 2 -0.47 -63.24 42.99
CA LYS A 2 -1.32 -63.75 41.88
C LYS A 2 -1.13 -63.23 40.44
N GLN A 3 -0.75 -64.11 39.49
CA GLN A 3 -1.58 -64.93 38.54
C GLN A 3 -1.87 -64.20 37.21
N ARG A 4 -1.35 -64.67 36.06
CA ARG A 4 -1.85 -65.73 35.14
C ARG A 4 -3.22 -65.45 34.49
N SER A 5 -3.25 -65.61 33.15
CA SER A 5 -4.36 -66.19 32.34
C SER A 5 -5.65 -65.32 32.24
N ARG A 6 -6.48 -65.32 31.18
CA ARG A 6 -6.74 -66.20 30.03
C ARG A 6 -7.97 -65.63 29.25
N ILE A 7 -8.12 -65.98 27.95
CA ILE A 7 -9.40 -66.46 27.31
C ILE A 7 -10.50 -65.40 27.02
N PHE A 8 -11.30 -65.37 25.93
CA PHE A 8 -11.86 -66.33 24.93
C PHE A 8 -12.27 -65.50 23.66
N LEU A 9 -12.04 -65.90 22.40
CA LEU A 9 -12.72 -66.90 21.55
C LEU A 9 -14.11 -66.47 21.02
N ILE A 10 -14.30 -66.55 19.69
CA ILE A 10 -15.36 -67.32 19.01
C ILE A 10 -14.96 -67.53 17.53
N ARG A 11 -15.06 -68.80 17.11
CA ARG A 11 -14.90 -69.39 15.76
C ARG A 11 -16.27 -69.89 15.28
N LEU A 12 -16.46 -70.08 13.97
CA LEU A 12 -17.14 -71.20 13.25
C LEU A 12 -17.48 -70.72 11.82
N THR A 13 -17.48 -71.44 10.69
CA THR A 13 -17.17 -72.82 10.21
C THR A 13 -17.34 -72.78 8.66
N ALA A 14 -16.41 -73.28 7.84
CA ALA A 14 -16.37 -74.60 7.19
C ALA A 14 -17.59 -75.00 6.32
N LEU A 15 -17.38 -75.20 5.00
CA LEU A 15 -17.83 -76.41 4.27
C LEU A 15 -17.20 -76.53 2.86
N SER A 16 -16.55 -77.68 2.60
CA SER A 16 -16.17 -78.18 1.27
C SER A 16 -17.30 -79.01 0.66
N PHE A 17 -17.42 -79.06 -0.67
CA PHE A 17 -17.95 -80.24 -1.35
C PHE A 17 -17.28 -80.44 -2.70
N ALA A 18 -16.73 -81.64 -2.88
CA ALA A 18 -16.16 -82.16 -4.11
C ALA A 18 -17.25 -82.81 -4.97
N ALA A 19 -17.12 -82.74 -6.29
CA ALA A 19 -17.80 -83.64 -7.21
C ALA A 19 -16.81 -84.11 -8.29
N CYS A 20 -16.44 -85.38 -8.17
CA CYS A 20 -15.65 -86.15 -9.11
C CYS A 20 -16.62 -86.79 -10.11
N LEU A 21 -16.37 -86.68 -11.42
CA LEU A 21 -16.96 -87.56 -12.42
C LEU A 21 -15.88 -87.97 -13.42
N ALA A 22 -15.65 -89.27 -13.51
CA ALA A 22 -14.74 -89.91 -14.45
C ALA A 22 -15.55 -90.73 -15.47
N VAL A 23 -15.29 -90.55 -16.77
CA VAL A 23 -15.55 -91.52 -17.84
C VAL A 23 -14.40 -91.44 -18.86
N ALA A 24 -13.95 -92.60 -19.32
CA ALA A 24 -12.74 -92.88 -20.10
C ALA A 24 -12.98 -92.85 -21.65
N PRO A 25 -12.11 -93.43 -22.49
CA PRO A 25 -11.29 -92.74 -23.49
C PRO A 25 -11.85 -92.81 -24.93
N GLN A 26 -11.36 -91.94 -25.81
CA GLN A 26 -11.39 -92.13 -27.26
C GLN A 26 -9.98 -91.90 -27.79
N ALA A 27 -9.46 -92.91 -28.50
CA ALA A 27 -8.13 -92.94 -29.06
C ALA A 27 -8.17 -92.64 -30.57
N HIS A 28 -7.03 -92.14 -31.05
CA HIS A 28 -6.53 -92.04 -32.43
C HIS A 28 -6.90 -90.80 -33.26
N GLY A 29 -5.88 -89.93 -33.35
CA GLY A 29 -5.73 -88.90 -34.37
C GLY A 29 -4.35 -88.26 -34.21
N GLN A 30 -3.30 -88.95 -34.67
CA GLN A 30 -1.95 -88.39 -34.76
C GLN A 30 -1.94 -87.23 -35.77
N THR A 31 -1.55 -86.05 -35.32
CA THR A 31 -0.94 -85.03 -36.19
C THR A 31 0.26 -84.43 -35.46
N ALA A 32 1.35 -84.33 -36.20
CA ALA A 32 2.72 -84.23 -35.75
C ALA A 32 3.16 -82.84 -35.25
N GLY A 33 4.12 -82.83 -34.31
CA GLY A 33 5.06 -81.73 -34.00
C GLY A 33 4.44 -80.53 -33.27
N LEU A 34 5.03 -79.96 -32.22
CA LEU A 34 6.41 -79.49 -32.15
C LEU A 34 6.97 -79.74 -30.75
N SER A 35 8.08 -80.48 -30.73
CA SER A 35 8.93 -80.66 -29.57
C SER A 35 9.42 -79.30 -29.06
N GLN A 36 9.30 -79.11 -27.75
CA GLN A 36 9.82 -78.00 -26.96
C GLN A 36 11.30 -77.77 -27.27
N ASP A 37 11.60 -76.60 -27.81
CA ASP A 37 12.94 -76.15 -28.15
C ASP A 37 13.37 -75.09 -27.12
N SER A 38 14.59 -75.22 -26.62
CA SER A 38 15.19 -74.38 -25.57
C SER A 38 14.97 -72.89 -25.85
N THR A 39 14.24 -72.18 -24.98
CA THR A 39 14.04 -70.73 -25.13
C THR A 39 15.27 -70.01 -24.61
N ASN A 40 16.17 -69.62 -25.53
CA ASN A 40 17.30 -68.78 -25.22
C ASN A 40 16.90 -67.30 -25.35
N ASP A 41 16.96 -66.55 -24.26
CA ASP A 41 16.65 -65.11 -24.27
C ASP A 41 17.90 -64.30 -24.65
N LEU A 42 17.77 -63.44 -25.66
CA LEU A 42 18.83 -62.55 -26.14
C LEU A 42 18.40 -61.09 -25.96
N ALA A 43 19.10 -60.35 -25.09
CA ALA A 43 18.85 -58.94 -24.87
C ALA A 43 19.78 -58.06 -25.72
N VAL A 44 19.21 -57.22 -26.59
CA VAL A 44 19.96 -56.28 -27.45
C VAL A 44 19.47 -54.85 -27.17
N SER A 45 20.31 -53.84 -27.37
CA SER A 45 19.90 -52.43 -27.28
C SER A 45 19.74 -51.83 -28.67
N VAL A 46 18.78 -50.92 -28.86
CA VAL A 46 18.62 -50.18 -30.12
C VAL A 46 19.95 -49.52 -30.53
N GLY A 47 20.40 -49.77 -31.76
CA GLY A 47 21.65 -49.26 -32.34
C GLY A 47 22.91 -50.04 -31.94
N LYS A 48 22.79 -51.16 -31.21
CA LYS A 48 23.89 -52.07 -30.90
C LYS A 48 23.65 -53.45 -31.53
N SER A 49 24.75 -54.15 -31.82
CA SER A 49 24.73 -55.52 -32.33
C SER A 49 25.24 -56.50 -31.27
N ALA A 50 24.61 -57.67 -31.20
CA ALA A 50 25.10 -58.82 -30.43
C ALA A 50 25.56 -59.91 -31.40
N LEU A 51 26.70 -60.53 -31.15
CA LEU A 51 27.12 -61.74 -31.84
C LEU A 51 26.66 -62.94 -31.01
N VAL A 52 26.09 -63.94 -31.68
CA VAL A 52 25.71 -65.21 -31.07
C VAL A 52 26.46 -66.32 -31.80
N ASP A 53 27.21 -67.10 -31.03
CA ASP A 53 28.04 -68.19 -31.53
C ASP A 53 27.26 -69.51 -31.41
N PHE A 54 27.40 -70.37 -32.41
CA PHE A 54 26.71 -71.66 -32.52
C PHE A 54 27.73 -72.79 -32.66
N ASP A 55 27.52 -73.87 -31.89
CA ASP A 55 28.40 -75.05 -31.91
C ASP A 55 28.35 -75.83 -33.24
N LYS A 56 27.33 -75.59 -34.08
CA LYS A 56 27.12 -76.24 -35.37
C LYS A 56 26.96 -75.21 -36.48
N GLN A 57 27.25 -75.63 -37.72
CA GLN A 57 27.14 -74.73 -38.87
C GLN A 57 25.69 -74.28 -39.10
N VAL A 58 25.49 -72.97 -39.18
CA VAL A 58 24.22 -72.31 -39.45
C VAL A 58 23.96 -72.30 -40.95
N THR A 59 22.85 -72.91 -41.35
CA THR A 59 22.41 -72.99 -42.76
C THR A 59 21.50 -71.84 -43.15
N ARG A 60 20.69 -71.35 -42.19
CA ARG A 60 19.73 -70.27 -42.41
C ARG A 60 19.42 -69.55 -41.10
N VAL A 61 19.11 -68.26 -41.21
CA VAL A 61 18.62 -67.43 -40.12
C VAL A 61 17.35 -66.71 -40.59
N ALA A 62 16.37 -66.56 -39.70
CA ALA A 62 15.19 -65.73 -39.93
C ALA A 62 14.82 -64.99 -38.65
N ILE A 63 14.38 -63.75 -38.80
CA ILE A 63 13.88 -62.92 -37.70
C ILE A 63 12.39 -62.64 -37.93
N GLY A 64 11.61 -62.67 -36.85
CA GLY A 64 10.16 -62.51 -36.92
C GLY A 64 9.74 -61.12 -37.39
N SER A 65 10.37 -60.06 -36.86
CA SER A 65 10.11 -58.67 -37.22
C SER A 65 11.41 -57.94 -37.52
N SER A 66 11.63 -57.65 -38.81
CA SER A 66 12.79 -56.91 -39.32
C SER A 66 12.81 -55.42 -38.90
N ASP A 67 11.65 -54.89 -38.47
CA ASP A 67 11.53 -53.53 -37.95
C ASP A 67 12.14 -53.39 -36.55
N VAL A 68 12.08 -54.47 -35.76
CA VAL A 68 12.59 -54.53 -34.37
C VAL A 68 14.07 -54.90 -34.34
N ALA A 69 14.47 -55.95 -35.06
CA ALA A 69 15.87 -56.35 -35.17
C ALA A 69 16.15 -57.04 -36.50
N GLU A 70 17.41 -57.03 -36.90
CA GLU A 70 17.91 -57.64 -38.12
C GLU A 70 19.00 -58.64 -37.78
N ALA A 71 18.93 -59.86 -38.33
CA ALA A 71 19.91 -60.91 -38.06
C ALA A 71 20.63 -61.32 -39.35
N THR A 72 21.94 -61.41 -39.30
CA THR A 72 22.79 -61.79 -40.44
C THR A 72 23.87 -62.76 -39.97
N ALA A 73 24.03 -63.88 -40.68
CA ALA A 73 25.13 -64.80 -40.43
C ALA A 73 26.43 -64.17 -40.95
N VAL A 74 27.38 -63.93 -40.03
CA VAL A 74 28.68 -63.30 -40.36
C VAL A 74 29.71 -64.37 -40.71
N SER A 75 29.60 -65.55 -40.08
CA SER A 75 30.42 -66.73 -40.36
C SER A 75 29.55 -67.99 -40.31
N PRO A 76 30.08 -69.17 -40.70
CA PRO A 76 29.31 -70.42 -40.65
C PRO A 76 28.81 -70.80 -39.26
N THR A 77 29.37 -70.22 -38.18
CA THR A 77 29.01 -70.51 -36.80
C THR A 77 28.60 -69.28 -36.00
N GLU A 78 28.54 -68.09 -36.59
CA GLU A 78 28.21 -66.85 -35.86
C GLU A 78 27.09 -66.08 -36.56
N VAL A 79 26.11 -65.63 -35.78
CA VAL A 79 25.03 -64.77 -36.23
C VAL A 79 25.08 -63.45 -35.49
N MET A 80 25.16 -62.36 -36.24
CA MET A 80 25.04 -61.01 -35.71
C MET A 80 23.58 -60.58 -35.71
N VAL A 81 23.10 -60.12 -34.56
CA VAL A 81 21.76 -59.58 -34.35
C VAL A 81 21.86 -58.10 -34.04
N ASN A 82 21.32 -57.25 -34.89
CA ASN A 82 21.30 -55.79 -34.77
C ASN A 82 19.92 -55.30 -34.31
N GLY A 83 19.86 -54.59 -33.18
CA GLY A 83 18.60 -54.01 -32.69
C GLY A 83 18.27 -52.68 -33.40
N LYS A 84 17.14 -52.61 -34.09
CA LYS A 84 16.71 -51.43 -34.88
C LYS A 84 15.65 -50.59 -34.17
N ALA A 85 14.66 -51.22 -33.53
CA ALA A 85 13.61 -50.55 -32.78
C ALA A 85 13.30 -51.29 -31.48
N ALA A 86 12.79 -50.59 -30.47
CA ALA A 86 12.45 -51.20 -29.19
C ALA A 86 11.23 -52.13 -29.33
N GLY A 87 11.34 -53.36 -28.84
CA GLY A 87 10.30 -54.39 -28.93
C GLY A 87 10.85 -55.79 -28.80
N ASP A 88 9.95 -56.78 -28.80
CA ASP A 88 10.31 -58.19 -28.73
C ASP A 88 10.15 -58.85 -30.10
N THR A 89 11.10 -59.69 -30.48
CA THR A 89 11.03 -60.45 -31.72
C THR A 89 11.70 -61.82 -31.57
N THR A 90 11.30 -62.78 -32.38
CA THR A 90 11.85 -64.14 -32.32
C THR A 90 12.89 -64.33 -33.42
N LEU A 91 14.05 -64.85 -33.06
CA LEU A 91 15.09 -65.29 -33.98
C LEU A 91 15.04 -66.81 -34.12
N ILE A 92 15.00 -67.30 -35.35
CA ILE A 92 14.99 -68.72 -35.67
C ILE A 92 16.26 -69.05 -36.45
N VAL A 93 17.00 -70.04 -35.97
CA VAL A 93 18.26 -70.49 -36.56
C VAL A 93 18.14 -71.95 -36.96
N TRP A 94 18.56 -72.27 -38.19
CA TRP A 94 18.59 -73.64 -38.72
C TRP A 94 20.02 -74.16 -38.79
N GLU A 95 20.30 -75.26 -38.12
CA GLU A 95 21.62 -75.89 -38.06
C GLU A 95 21.77 -77.02 -39.09
N GLN A 96 23.01 -77.28 -39.49
CA GLN A 96 23.39 -78.43 -40.31
C GLN A 96 23.11 -79.73 -39.53
N GLY A 97 22.26 -80.60 -40.09
CA GLY A 97 21.73 -81.79 -39.42
C GLY A 97 20.25 -81.74 -39.09
N GLY A 98 19.55 -80.64 -39.45
CA GLY A 98 18.09 -80.52 -39.36
C GLY A 98 17.56 -79.97 -38.03
N GLY A 99 18.45 -79.55 -37.13
CA GLY A 99 18.10 -78.87 -35.88
C GLY A 99 17.57 -77.45 -36.14
N ARG A 100 16.62 -77.03 -35.32
CA ARG A 100 16.15 -75.64 -35.23
C ARG A 100 16.45 -75.16 -33.82
N GLN A 101 16.65 -73.86 -33.66
CA GLN A 101 16.71 -73.20 -32.36
C GLN A 101 15.89 -71.91 -32.41
N PHE A 102 15.21 -71.59 -31.31
CA PHE A 102 14.42 -70.39 -31.16
C PHE A 102 15.01 -69.50 -30.07
N PHE A 103 15.25 -68.24 -30.40
CA PHE A 103 15.71 -67.22 -29.48
C PHE A 103 14.66 -66.13 -29.35
N ASN A 104 14.36 -65.73 -28.11
CA ASN A 104 13.53 -64.56 -27.86
C ASN A 104 14.44 -63.33 -27.75
N VAL A 105 14.38 -62.46 -28.75
CA VAL A 105 15.20 -61.25 -28.83
C VAL A 105 14.41 -60.07 -28.28
N SER A 106 14.78 -59.62 -27.08
CA SER A 106 14.22 -58.41 -26.47
C SER A 106 15.13 -57.21 -26.79
N VAL A 107 14.62 -56.26 -27.58
CA VAL A 107 15.35 -55.04 -27.92
C VAL A 107 14.91 -53.91 -26.98
N HIS A 108 15.78 -53.54 -26.05
CA HIS A 108 15.52 -52.45 -25.13
C HIS A 108 15.97 -51.11 -25.74
N PRO A 109 15.25 -50.00 -25.48
CA PRO A 109 15.78 -48.68 -25.77
C PRO A 109 17.09 -48.49 -25.02
N SER A 110 18.09 -47.88 -25.66
CA SER A 110 19.40 -47.66 -25.05
C SER A 110 19.22 -46.83 -23.76
N ARG A 111 19.43 -47.45 -22.59
CA ARG A 111 19.34 -46.78 -21.28
C ARG A 111 20.23 -45.52 -21.21
N PHE A 112 21.32 -45.54 -21.97
CA PHE A 112 22.23 -44.40 -22.15
C PHE A 112 21.54 -43.15 -22.75
N ALA A 113 20.62 -43.30 -23.70
CA ALA A 113 19.96 -42.15 -24.32
C ALA A 113 18.88 -41.51 -23.43
N ALA A 114 18.30 -42.26 -22.50
CA ALA A 114 17.30 -41.75 -21.56
C ALA A 114 17.95 -40.96 -20.41
N GLU A 115 19.08 -41.45 -19.87
CA GLU A 115 19.82 -40.77 -18.80
C GLU A 115 20.53 -39.49 -19.30
N ASP A 116 21.01 -39.49 -20.55
CA ASP A 116 21.68 -38.33 -21.16
C ASP A 116 20.70 -37.16 -21.34
N ARG A 117 19.46 -37.43 -21.81
CA ARG A 117 18.42 -36.41 -21.95
C ARG A 117 18.05 -35.72 -20.64
N VAL A 118 17.97 -36.47 -19.53
CA VAL A 118 17.69 -35.90 -18.20
C VAL A 118 18.88 -35.07 -17.71
N THR A 119 20.10 -35.49 -18.04
CA THR A 119 21.34 -34.78 -17.67
C THR A 119 21.47 -33.47 -18.45
N ASP A 120 21.17 -33.49 -19.74
CA ASP A 120 21.13 -32.32 -20.60
C ASP A 120 20.04 -31.33 -20.16
N LEU A 121 18.85 -31.84 -19.85
CA LEU A 121 17.75 -31.02 -19.33
C LEU A 121 18.10 -30.33 -18.01
N ARG A 122 18.77 -31.04 -17.09
CA ARG A 122 19.25 -30.45 -15.83
C ARG A 122 20.29 -29.37 -16.06
N ARG A 123 21.16 -29.54 -17.06
CA ARG A 123 22.16 -28.53 -17.43
C ARG A 123 21.49 -27.28 -18.00
N GLU A 124 20.52 -27.46 -18.89
CA GLU A 124 19.76 -26.37 -19.48
C GLU A 124 18.95 -25.59 -18.43
N LEU A 125 18.25 -26.28 -17.53
CA LEU A 125 17.51 -25.64 -16.45
C LEU A 125 18.43 -24.87 -15.48
N ARG A 126 19.62 -25.41 -15.18
CA ARG A 126 20.60 -24.69 -14.34
C ARG A 126 21.19 -23.46 -15.04
N ALA A 127 21.34 -23.50 -16.36
CA ALA A 127 21.81 -22.37 -17.15
C ALA A 127 20.73 -21.27 -17.27
N ALA A 128 19.47 -21.67 -17.51
CA ALA A 128 18.36 -20.75 -17.65
C ALA A 128 17.90 -20.14 -16.31
N LEU A 129 18.02 -20.88 -15.20
CA LEU A 129 17.55 -20.50 -13.87
C LEU A 129 18.68 -20.64 -12.82
N PRO A 130 19.66 -19.71 -12.80
CA PRO A 130 20.79 -19.79 -11.88
C PRO A 130 20.36 -19.59 -10.42
N GLY A 131 20.88 -20.44 -9.53
CA GLY A 131 20.65 -20.36 -8.07
C GLY A 131 19.29 -20.84 -7.59
N GLN A 132 18.48 -21.47 -8.45
CA GLN A 132 17.20 -22.08 -8.07
C GLN A 132 17.39 -23.60 -7.87
N ASN A 133 16.86 -24.13 -6.76
CA ASN A 133 16.98 -25.55 -6.43
C ASN A 133 15.89 -26.35 -7.11
N ILE A 134 16.11 -26.68 -8.39
CA ILE A 134 15.18 -27.48 -9.20
C ILE A 134 15.76 -28.88 -9.40
N ASN A 135 15.04 -29.90 -8.93
CA ASN A 135 15.33 -31.31 -9.16
C ASN A 135 14.39 -31.87 -10.23
N VAL A 136 14.97 -32.53 -11.22
CA VAL A 136 14.25 -33.12 -12.35
C VAL A 136 14.41 -34.63 -12.32
N THR A 137 13.29 -35.33 -12.39
CA THR A 137 13.24 -36.80 -12.55
C THR A 137 12.33 -37.15 -13.70
N ALA A 138 12.76 -38.07 -14.58
CA ALA A 138 11.93 -38.56 -15.68
C ALA A 138 11.58 -40.03 -15.48
N VAL A 139 10.29 -40.38 -15.59
CA VAL A 139 9.79 -41.76 -15.51
C VAL A 139 8.73 -41.93 -16.59
N ASN A 140 8.85 -42.95 -17.44
CA ASN A 140 7.84 -43.30 -18.46
C ASN A 140 7.35 -42.10 -19.27
N ASN A 141 8.27 -41.31 -19.84
CA ASN A 141 7.97 -40.11 -20.65
C ASN A 141 7.28 -38.95 -19.88
N LEU A 142 7.16 -39.04 -18.55
CA LEU A 142 6.74 -37.97 -17.66
C LEU A 142 7.95 -37.32 -17.00
N VAL A 143 7.99 -35.99 -17.01
CA VAL A 143 9.04 -35.20 -16.36
C VAL A 143 8.46 -34.56 -15.11
N PHE A 144 9.00 -34.91 -13.94
CA PHE A 144 8.63 -34.32 -12.66
C PHE A 144 9.62 -33.21 -12.32
N LEU A 145 9.10 -31.98 -12.20
CA LEU A 145 9.86 -30.83 -11.71
C LEU A 145 9.54 -30.64 -10.23
N ARG A 146 10.53 -30.77 -9.35
CA ARG A 146 10.38 -30.56 -7.92
C ARG A 146 11.39 -29.54 -7.43
N GLY A 147 11.01 -28.71 -6.47
CA GLY A 147 11.92 -27.74 -5.88
C GLY A 147 11.26 -26.40 -5.65
N THR A 148 12.09 -25.38 -5.48
CA THR A 148 11.64 -24.01 -5.18
C THR A 148 12.14 -23.04 -6.24
N VAL A 149 11.23 -22.18 -6.72
CA VAL A 149 11.48 -21.13 -7.72
C VAL A 149 11.11 -19.77 -7.14
N LYS A 150 11.76 -18.70 -7.59
CA LYS A 150 11.61 -17.36 -7.00
C LYS A 150 10.29 -16.66 -7.34
N ASP A 151 9.70 -16.99 -8.48
CA ASP A 151 8.60 -16.26 -9.08
C ASP A 151 7.81 -17.16 -10.06
N MET A 152 6.58 -16.76 -10.38
CA MET A 152 5.73 -17.53 -11.30
C MET A 152 6.32 -17.60 -12.71
N THR A 153 6.96 -16.53 -13.18
CA THR A 153 7.59 -16.51 -14.51
C THR A 153 8.76 -17.50 -14.63
N SER A 154 9.54 -17.69 -13.56
CA SER A 154 10.56 -18.74 -13.48
C SER A 154 9.95 -20.14 -13.49
N SER A 155 8.79 -20.35 -12.83
CA SER A 155 8.05 -21.62 -12.90
C SER A 155 7.63 -21.94 -14.35
N ASP A 156 7.02 -20.98 -15.03
CA ASP A 156 6.51 -21.17 -16.39
C ASP A 156 7.66 -21.48 -17.37
N ARG A 157 8.77 -20.73 -17.28
CA ARG A 157 9.97 -20.99 -18.07
C ARG A 157 10.56 -22.38 -17.78
N ALA A 158 10.56 -22.84 -16.53
CA ALA A 158 11.01 -24.19 -16.19
C ALA A 158 10.12 -25.27 -16.81
N VAL A 159 8.80 -25.06 -16.83
CA VAL A 159 7.83 -25.97 -17.46
C VAL A 159 8.02 -26.01 -18.97
N GLU A 160 8.24 -24.87 -19.63
CA GLU A 160 8.51 -24.81 -21.07
C GLU A 160 9.78 -25.57 -21.46
N ILE A 161 10.87 -25.37 -20.72
CA ILE A 161 12.14 -26.08 -20.95
C ILE A 161 11.93 -27.59 -20.74
N ALA A 162 11.23 -28.00 -19.68
CA ALA A 162 10.94 -29.40 -19.41
C ALA A 162 9.98 -30.06 -20.41
N ALA A 163 9.09 -29.29 -21.04
CA ALA A 163 8.15 -29.78 -22.05
C ALA A 163 8.85 -30.26 -23.32
N THR A 164 10.08 -29.80 -23.58
CA THR A 164 10.91 -30.31 -24.69
C THR A 164 11.30 -31.78 -24.53
N ALA A 165 11.30 -32.29 -23.29
CA ALA A 165 11.77 -33.65 -22.98
C ALA A 165 10.63 -34.66 -22.74
N GLY A 166 9.39 -34.21 -22.56
CA GLY A 166 8.24 -35.08 -22.29
C GLY A 166 7.06 -34.35 -21.67
N LYS A 167 6.05 -35.09 -21.22
CA LYS A 167 4.87 -34.50 -20.56
C LYS A 167 5.23 -34.09 -19.13
N VAL A 168 5.12 -32.80 -18.82
CA VAL A 168 5.58 -32.23 -17.55
C VAL A 168 4.50 -32.32 -16.47
N VAL A 169 4.93 -32.69 -15.27
CA VAL A 169 4.16 -32.56 -14.03
C VAL A 169 4.88 -31.52 -13.17
N ASN A 170 4.26 -30.34 -13.04
CA ASN A 170 4.81 -29.23 -12.26
C ASN A 170 4.55 -29.47 -10.76
N LEU A 171 5.60 -29.69 -9.98
CA LEU A 171 5.59 -29.79 -8.51
C LEU A 171 6.55 -28.75 -7.91
N LEU A 172 6.74 -27.62 -8.59
CA LEU A 172 7.54 -26.50 -8.11
C LEU A 172 6.74 -25.69 -7.08
N TYR A 173 7.43 -25.26 -6.03
CA TYR A 173 6.91 -24.31 -5.06
C TYR A 173 7.47 -22.92 -5.39
N VAL A 174 6.62 -21.91 -5.39
CA VAL A 174 7.06 -20.52 -5.55
C VAL A 174 7.42 -19.97 -4.18
N GLU A 175 8.63 -19.47 -4.02
CA GLU A 175 9.06 -18.69 -2.86
C GLU A 175 8.14 -17.48 -2.74
N VAL A 176 7.46 -17.35 -1.59
CA VAL A 176 6.65 -16.17 -1.32
C VAL A 176 7.59 -14.96 -1.34
N PRO A 177 7.34 -13.95 -2.21
CA PRO A 177 8.23 -12.81 -2.30
C PRO A 177 8.33 -12.13 -0.94
N SER A 178 9.52 -11.63 -0.62
CA SER A 178 9.75 -10.79 0.56
C SER A 178 8.73 -9.66 0.57
N THR A 179 8.10 -9.42 1.73
CA THR A 179 7.14 -8.33 1.93
C THR A 179 7.68 -7.04 1.31
N PRO A 180 6.92 -6.35 0.45
CA PRO A 180 7.37 -5.10 -0.14
C PRO A 180 7.71 -4.13 0.99
N ARG A 181 8.90 -3.53 0.92
CA ARG A 181 9.33 -2.56 1.92
C ARG A 181 8.38 -1.37 1.89
N GLN A 182 7.88 -0.99 3.07
CA GLN A 182 7.00 0.15 3.23
C GLN A 182 7.82 1.34 3.75
N ILE A 183 7.44 2.54 3.33
CA ILE A 183 8.09 3.79 3.69
C ILE A 183 7.07 4.66 4.42
N LEU A 184 7.37 4.95 5.68
CA LEU A 184 6.66 5.93 6.49
C LEU A 184 7.29 7.30 6.25
N LEU A 185 6.53 8.24 5.70
CA LEU A 185 6.96 9.63 5.59
C LEU A 185 6.39 10.44 6.76
N LYS A 186 7.29 11.00 7.57
CA LYS A 186 6.95 12.01 8.60
C LYS A 186 7.25 13.38 8.04
N VAL A 187 6.26 14.26 7.98
CA VAL A 187 6.46 15.67 7.60
C VAL A 187 6.18 16.53 8.82
N ARG A 188 6.95 17.61 9.00
CA ARG A 188 6.73 18.57 10.09
C ARG A 188 6.70 19.96 9.49
N PHE A 189 5.56 20.63 9.66
CA PHE A 189 5.42 22.05 9.37
C PHE A 189 5.54 22.80 10.68
N ALA A 190 6.52 23.69 10.77
CA ALA A 190 6.62 24.64 11.85
C ALA A 190 6.44 26.04 11.27
N SER A 191 5.36 26.72 11.62
CA SER A 191 5.24 28.15 11.38
C SER A 191 5.18 28.93 12.69
N ILE A 192 5.86 30.07 12.70
CA ILE A 192 5.89 30.98 13.84
C ILE A 192 5.59 32.36 13.27
N ASP A 193 4.46 32.93 13.69
CA ASP A 193 4.07 34.29 13.37
C ASP A 193 4.22 35.14 14.63
N ARG A 194 5.15 36.10 14.60
CA ARG A 194 5.38 37.05 15.68
C ARG A 194 4.95 38.43 15.22
N SER A 195 4.08 39.08 15.96
CA SER A 195 3.74 40.48 15.77
C SER A 195 4.11 41.29 17.00
N LEU A 196 4.73 42.43 16.78
CA LEU A 196 5.07 43.40 17.81
C LEU A 196 4.55 44.76 17.36
N VAL A 197 3.62 45.31 18.14
CA VAL A 197 3.07 46.65 17.92
C VAL A 197 3.51 47.52 19.07
N ASN A 198 4.30 48.54 18.78
CA ASN A 198 4.71 49.57 19.73
C ASN A 198 4.09 50.89 19.31
N GLN A 199 3.20 51.43 20.13
CA GLN A 199 2.51 52.68 19.89
C GLN A 199 2.74 53.64 21.05
N LEU A 200 3.08 54.87 20.72
CA LEU A 200 3.19 55.98 21.66
C LEU A 200 2.44 57.16 21.08
N GLY A 201 1.56 57.78 21.84
CA GLY A 201 0.81 58.94 21.41
C GLY A 201 0.40 59.83 22.57
N VAL A 202 0.17 61.10 22.25
CA VAL A 202 -0.17 62.15 23.21
C VAL A 202 -1.36 62.93 22.70
N ASN A 203 -2.36 63.11 23.55
CA ASN A 203 -3.47 64.00 23.29
C ASN A 203 -3.45 65.13 24.31
N VAL A 204 -3.76 66.33 23.87
CA VAL A 204 -3.93 67.50 24.73
C VAL A 204 -5.38 67.94 24.59
N PHE A 205 -6.05 68.24 25.70
CA PHE A 205 -7.43 68.69 25.69
C PHE A 205 -7.60 69.88 26.62
N SER A 206 -8.51 70.76 26.25
CA SER A 206 -8.88 71.97 27.00
C SER A 206 -10.35 71.90 27.37
N THR A 207 -10.64 72.08 28.66
CA THR A 207 -11.99 72.22 29.22
C THR A 207 -12.38 73.68 29.43
N GLY A 208 -11.63 74.62 28.86
CA GLY A 208 -11.87 76.07 29.01
C GLY A 208 -10.61 76.93 29.12
N ALA A 209 -9.43 76.40 28.81
CA ALA A 209 -8.20 77.18 28.73
C ALA A 209 -8.38 78.30 27.67
N ALA A 210 -8.04 79.54 28.04
CA ALA A 210 -8.20 80.72 27.18
C ALA A 210 -9.61 80.85 26.54
N ASN A 211 -10.69 80.50 27.28
CA ASN A 211 -12.08 80.47 26.80
C ASN A 211 -12.34 79.55 25.61
N THR A 212 -11.43 78.61 25.32
CA THR A 212 -11.54 77.69 24.19
C THR A 212 -11.64 76.26 24.70
N ILE A 213 -12.62 75.53 24.19
CA ILE A 213 -12.79 74.10 24.43
C ILE A 213 -12.32 73.40 23.17
N GLY A 214 -11.50 72.38 23.32
CA GLY A 214 -10.98 71.67 22.17
C GLY A 214 -10.05 70.55 22.55
N THR A 215 -9.71 69.75 21.54
CA THR A 215 -8.73 68.68 21.68
C THR A 215 -7.76 68.79 20.52
N VAL A 216 -6.49 68.52 20.81
CA VAL A 216 -5.45 68.35 19.81
C VAL A 216 -4.87 66.98 20.06
N SER A 217 -4.89 66.15 19.03
CA SER A 217 -4.39 64.78 19.07
C SER A 217 -3.22 64.65 18.11
N THR A 218 -2.29 63.77 18.44
CA THR A 218 -1.29 63.31 17.48
C THR A 218 -1.86 62.35 16.43
N GLY A 219 -3.13 61.93 16.49
CA GLY A 219 -3.81 61.10 15.47
C GLY A 219 -3.91 59.61 15.82
N GLN A 220 -2.90 59.08 16.50
CA GLN A 220 -2.75 57.65 16.81
C GLN A 220 -3.78 57.04 17.77
N PHE A 221 -4.32 57.84 18.69
CA PHE A 221 -5.29 57.40 19.69
C PHE A 221 -6.45 58.40 19.75
N SER A 222 -7.65 57.90 20.04
CA SER A 222 -8.82 58.77 20.17
C SER A 222 -8.63 59.74 21.35
N PRO A 223 -8.69 61.06 21.14
CA PRO A 223 -8.57 62.02 22.22
C PRO A 223 -9.79 61.94 23.16
N PRO A 224 -9.64 62.32 24.45
CA PRO A 224 -10.77 62.46 25.36
C PRO A 224 -11.81 63.39 24.77
N THR A 225 -13.07 62.98 24.75
CA THR A 225 -14.16 63.85 24.28
C THR A 225 -14.46 64.88 25.34
N VAL A 226 -14.34 66.16 24.99
CA VAL A 226 -14.70 67.27 25.88
C VAL A 226 -16.07 67.78 25.47
N THR A 227 -17.03 67.72 26.38
CA THR A 227 -18.40 68.18 26.15
C THR A 227 -18.80 69.22 27.19
N MET A 228 -19.72 70.11 26.81
CA MET A 228 -20.40 71.05 27.70
C MET A 228 -21.82 70.52 27.92
N PRO A 229 -22.09 69.79 29.02
CA PRO A 229 -23.39 69.16 29.22
C PRO A 229 -24.52 70.18 29.43
N THR A 230 -24.20 71.37 29.96
CA THR A 230 -25.13 72.48 30.18
C THR A 230 -24.34 73.79 30.31
N ALA A 231 -24.89 74.93 29.88
CA ALA A 231 -24.21 76.25 29.91
C ALA A 231 -23.76 76.73 31.31
N SER A 232 -24.28 76.12 32.39
CA SER A 232 -23.94 76.42 33.79
C SER A 232 -23.00 75.40 34.45
N THR A 233 -22.65 74.31 33.76
CA THR A 233 -21.76 73.26 34.26
C THR A 233 -20.45 73.32 33.46
N GLY A 234 -19.30 73.39 34.13
CA GLY A 234 -18.00 73.45 33.46
C GLY A 234 -17.78 72.28 32.48
N ALA A 235 -16.92 72.47 31.48
CA ALA A 235 -16.70 71.43 30.47
C ALA A 235 -16.14 70.15 31.13
N VAL A 236 -16.70 69.01 30.72
CA VAL A 236 -16.33 67.69 31.22
C VAL A 236 -15.56 66.96 30.14
N ALA A 237 -14.36 66.51 30.46
CA ALA A 237 -13.57 65.61 29.61
C ALA A 237 -13.87 64.16 30.01
N THR A 238 -14.41 63.37 29.08
CA THR A 238 -14.65 61.94 29.28
C THR A 238 -13.54 61.13 28.62
N VAL A 239 -12.90 60.26 29.40
CA VAL A 239 -11.82 59.38 28.93
C VAL A 239 -12.38 57.98 28.70
N SER A 240 -12.33 57.48 27.45
CA SER A 240 -12.92 56.16 27.12
C SER A 240 -11.96 54.98 27.32
N GLN A 241 -10.65 55.22 27.43
CA GLN A 241 -9.65 54.16 27.59
C GLN A 241 -8.96 54.22 28.96
N ALA A 242 -9.00 53.10 29.68
CA ALA A 242 -8.44 52.96 31.03
C ALA A 242 -6.90 52.87 31.05
N LEU A 243 -6.25 52.57 29.92
CA LEU A 243 -4.79 52.43 29.80
C LEU A 243 -4.06 53.77 29.60
N ASN A 244 -4.79 54.88 29.61
CA ASN A 244 -4.23 56.20 29.40
C ASN A 244 -3.72 56.81 30.71
N LEU A 245 -2.48 57.30 30.69
CA LEU A 245 -1.98 58.17 31.75
C LEU A 245 -2.58 59.56 31.56
N PHE A 246 -3.35 60.00 32.55
CA PHE A 246 -4.09 61.26 32.50
C PHE A 246 -3.47 62.30 33.43
N PHE A 247 -3.21 63.48 32.87
CA PHE A 247 -2.75 64.65 33.61
C PHE A 247 -3.74 65.79 33.37
N PHE A 248 -4.23 66.42 34.44
CA PHE A 248 -5.13 67.57 34.32
C PHE A 248 -4.74 68.64 35.33
N ARG A 249 -4.63 69.86 34.83
CA ARG A 249 -4.34 71.07 35.59
C ARG A 249 -5.60 71.92 35.68
N PRO A 250 -6.34 71.88 36.81
CA PRO A 250 -7.60 72.61 36.95
C PRO A 250 -7.42 74.13 36.99
N ASP A 251 -6.24 74.62 37.34
CA ASP A 251 -5.88 76.05 37.33
C ASP A 251 -5.80 76.64 35.91
N LEU A 252 -5.44 75.81 34.93
CA LEU A 252 -5.33 76.20 33.53
C LEU A 252 -6.47 75.65 32.66
N ASN A 253 -7.37 74.82 33.22
CA ASN A 253 -8.37 74.05 32.48
C ASN A 253 -7.78 73.26 31.30
N LEU A 254 -6.55 72.75 31.46
CA LEU A 254 -5.79 72.05 30.43
C LEU A 254 -5.39 70.67 30.94
N GLY A 255 -5.53 69.66 30.09
CA GLY A 255 -5.05 68.32 30.38
C GLY A 255 -4.36 67.67 29.20
N ALA A 256 -3.65 66.59 29.49
CA ALA A 256 -2.98 65.75 28.52
C ALA A 256 -3.23 64.28 28.86
N THR A 257 -3.38 63.45 27.83
CA THR A 257 -3.33 62.00 27.96
C THR A 257 -2.13 61.45 27.20
N ILE A 258 -1.39 60.58 27.86
CA ILE A 258 -0.26 59.86 27.27
C ILE A 258 -0.65 58.40 27.23
N GLN A 259 -0.52 57.79 26.06
CA GLN A 259 -0.77 56.37 25.86
C GLN A 259 0.47 55.74 25.24
N ALA A 260 0.98 54.72 25.92
CA ALA A 260 2.07 53.87 25.45
C ALA A 260 1.58 52.41 25.49
N LEU A 261 1.43 51.81 24.32
CA LEU A 261 0.93 50.44 24.16
C LEU A 261 1.98 49.59 23.47
N GLU A 262 2.41 48.52 24.13
CA GLU A 262 3.18 47.43 23.53
C GLU A 262 2.27 46.19 23.47
N ASN A 263 2.01 45.69 22.27
CA ASN A 263 1.28 44.46 22.03
C ASN A 263 2.19 43.43 21.37
N LYS A 264 2.31 42.25 21.98
CA LYS A 264 3.10 41.11 21.51
C LYS A 264 2.16 39.95 21.18
N GLY A 265 2.01 39.65 19.90
CA GLY A 265 1.35 38.45 19.41
C GLY A 265 2.38 37.39 19.03
N VAL A 266 2.20 36.16 19.49
CA VAL A 266 2.97 35.01 19.00
C VAL A 266 1.98 33.89 18.71
N VAL A 267 1.96 33.45 17.45
CA VAL A 267 1.17 32.30 17.00
C VAL A 267 2.13 31.25 16.48
N GLN A 268 1.98 30.03 16.97
CA GLN A 268 2.78 28.89 16.51
C GLN A 268 1.84 27.83 15.95
N VAL A 269 2.11 27.39 14.72
CA VAL A 269 1.38 26.28 14.09
C VAL A 269 2.37 25.14 13.86
N LEU A 270 2.04 23.98 14.44
CA LEU A 270 2.79 22.74 14.27
C LEU A 270 1.87 21.69 13.69
N ALA A 271 2.13 21.27 12.46
CA ALA A 271 1.42 20.14 11.84
C ALA A 271 2.41 19.01 11.56
N GLN A 272 2.04 17.78 11.89
CA GLN A 272 2.89 16.60 11.69
C GLN A 272 2.12 15.46 11.01
N PRO A 273 1.86 15.52 9.69
CA PRO A 273 1.24 14.40 9.00
C PRO A 273 2.24 13.25 8.85
N ASN A 274 1.74 12.03 9.03
CA ASN A 274 2.48 10.78 8.93
C ASN A 274 1.71 9.81 8.02
N VAL A 275 2.35 9.36 6.95
CA VAL A 275 1.70 8.52 5.94
C VAL A 275 2.62 7.40 5.51
N LEU A 276 2.07 6.20 5.44
CA LEU A 276 2.75 4.99 5.01
C LEU A 276 2.38 4.68 3.57
N THR A 277 3.36 4.30 2.75
CA THR A 277 3.12 3.81 1.38
C THR A 277 4.15 2.75 1.00
N GLU A 278 3.88 2.00 -0.06
CA GLU A 278 4.83 1.05 -0.63
C GLU A 278 5.88 1.73 -1.50
N ASN A 279 7.00 1.05 -1.71
CA ASN A 279 8.04 1.50 -2.64
C ASN A 279 7.47 1.71 -4.07
N GLY A 280 7.65 2.91 -4.62
CA GLY A 280 7.20 3.30 -5.95
C GLY A 280 5.70 3.59 -6.06
N LYS A 281 4.95 3.59 -4.95
CA LYS A 281 3.51 3.89 -4.93
C LYS A 281 3.25 5.27 -4.35
N GLN A 282 2.32 6.00 -4.97
CA GLN A 282 1.92 7.31 -4.49
C GLN A 282 1.14 7.19 -3.18
N GLY A 283 1.63 7.89 -2.16
CA GLY A 283 0.89 8.16 -0.93
C GLY A 283 0.20 9.53 -1.00
N SER A 284 -1.04 9.60 -0.57
CA SER A 284 -1.80 10.84 -0.41
C SER A 284 -2.46 10.91 0.97
N PHE A 285 -2.53 12.11 1.53
CA PHE A 285 -3.20 12.36 2.79
C PHE A 285 -3.77 13.77 2.80
N LEU A 286 -5.01 13.89 3.26
CA LEU A 286 -5.71 15.15 3.44
C LEU A 286 -6.33 15.13 4.84
N ALA A 287 -5.97 16.12 5.65
CA ALA A 287 -6.61 16.40 6.93
C ALA A 287 -7.08 17.85 6.93
N GLY A 288 -8.39 18.05 6.89
CA GLY A 288 -8.94 19.37 6.63
C GLY A 288 -10.47 19.35 6.50
N GLY A 289 -11.00 20.37 5.83
CA GLY A 289 -12.41 20.46 5.51
C GLY A 289 -12.62 21.08 4.14
N GLU A 290 -13.88 21.18 3.72
CA GLU A 290 -14.27 21.83 2.48
C GLU A 290 -14.93 23.18 2.80
N TYR A 291 -14.48 24.22 2.11
CA TYR A 291 -15.04 25.56 2.23
C TYR A 291 -15.93 25.86 1.01
N PRO A 292 -17.23 26.14 1.21
CA PRO A 292 -18.12 26.51 0.13
C PRO A 292 -17.81 27.92 -0.38
N TYR A 293 -17.42 28.03 -1.65
CA TYR A 293 -17.15 29.27 -2.36
C TYR A 293 -18.30 29.58 -3.34
N PRO A 294 -19.05 30.68 -3.15
CA PRO A 294 -20.12 31.05 -4.07
C PRO A 294 -19.57 31.68 -5.35
N ILE A 295 -19.95 31.14 -6.49
CA ILE A 295 -19.72 31.74 -7.81
C ILE A 295 -21.02 32.37 -8.31
N VAL A 296 -20.96 33.65 -8.68
CA VAL A 296 -22.09 34.34 -9.33
C VAL A 296 -22.03 34.07 -10.82
N GLN A 297 -22.95 33.25 -11.35
CA GLN A 297 -23.12 33.12 -12.79
C GLN A 297 -24.02 34.24 -13.28
N GLY A 298 -23.46 35.13 -14.11
CA GLY A 298 -24.22 36.16 -14.80
C GLY A 298 -25.14 35.51 -15.84
N ILE A 299 -26.46 35.59 -15.61
CA ILE A 299 -27.44 35.20 -16.61
C ILE A 299 -27.56 36.36 -17.60
N ALA A 300 -27.41 36.06 -18.91
CA ALA A 300 -27.67 37.03 -19.96
C ALA A 300 -29.14 37.48 -19.89
N GLY A 301 -29.40 38.74 -19.48
CA GLY A 301 -30.76 39.28 -19.40
C GLY A 301 -31.10 40.19 -18.21
N GLY A 302 -30.18 40.47 -17.29
CA GLY A 302 -30.35 41.56 -16.32
C GLY A 302 -31.29 41.27 -15.12
N VAL A 303 -31.65 40.01 -14.86
CA VAL A 303 -32.40 39.61 -13.66
C VAL A 303 -31.65 38.50 -12.93
N GLY A 304 -31.11 38.83 -11.75
CA GLY A 304 -30.62 37.91 -10.71
C GLY A 304 -29.55 36.89 -11.13
N GLY A 305 -28.28 37.12 -10.78
CA GLY A 305 -27.24 36.11 -10.94
C GLY A 305 -27.52 34.87 -10.09
N ALA A 306 -27.54 33.69 -10.71
CA ALA A 306 -27.62 32.43 -9.98
C ALA A 306 -26.32 32.25 -9.19
N VAL A 307 -26.45 31.97 -7.89
CA VAL A 307 -25.30 31.68 -7.01
C VAL A 307 -25.12 30.17 -6.98
N THR A 308 -24.08 29.67 -7.66
CA THR A 308 -23.66 28.27 -7.54
C THR A 308 -22.62 28.17 -6.44
N ILE A 309 -22.64 27.09 -5.65
CA ILE A 309 -21.67 26.87 -4.56
C ILE A 309 -20.67 25.81 -5.03
N GLU A 310 -19.38 26.17 -5.07
CA GLU A 310 -18.27 25.25 -5.35
C GLU A 310 -17.54 24.93 -4.03
N PHE A 311 -17.20 23.68 -3.77
CA PHE A 311 -16.49 23.30 -2.56
C PHE A 311 -14.98 23.26 -2.81
N LYS A 312 -14.22 23.99 -1.99
CA LYS A 312 -12.75 24.05 -2.07
C LYS A 312 -12.13 23.50 -0.80
N GLU A 313 -11.36 22.43 -0.93
CA GLU A 313 -10.65 21.81 0.20
C GLU A 313 -9.60 22.76 0.80
N TYR A 314 -9.50 22.77 2.14
CA TYR A 314 -8.44 23.41 2.89
C TYR A 314 -7.98 22.51 4.04
N GLY A 315 -6.77 22.73 4.54
CA GLY A 315 -6.12 21.92 5.58
C GLY A 315 -4.71 21.49 5.17
N VAL A 316 -4.26 20.38 5.75
CA VAL A 316 -2.93 19.79 5.48
C VAL A 316 -3.08 18.69 4.44
N ARG A 317 -2.48 18.89 3.27
CA ARG A 317 -2.40 17.90 2.20
C ARG A 317 -0.95 17.46 2.01
N LEU A 318 -0.72 16.15 1.89
CA LEU A 318 0.58 15.57 1.62
C LEU A 318 0.44 14.58 0.47
N ASN A 319 1.16 14.85 -0.62
CA ASN A 319 1.32 13.92 -1.74
C ASN A 319 2.80 13.57 -1.87
N PHE A 320 3.13 12.29 -2.00
CA PHE A 320 4.51 11.88 -2.17
C PHE A 320 4.64 10.52 -2.88
N ILE A 321 5.78 10.30 -3.53
CA ILE A 321 6.15 9.04 -4.16
C ILE A 321 7.57 8.70 -3.69
N PRO A 322 7.74 7.69 -2.80
CA PRO A 322 9.05 7.22 -2.39
C PRO A 322 9.57 6.16 -3.36
N THR A 323 10.86 6.19 -3.66
CA THR A 323 11.56 5.15 -4.42
C THR A 323 12.86 4.80 -3.70
N ILE A 324 13.02 3.54 -3.31
CA ILE A 324 14.24 3.01 -2.70
C ILE A 324 15.29 2.83 -3.80
N MET A 325 16.42 3.52 -3.65
CA MET A 325 17.57 3.44 -4.53
C MET A 325 18.44 2.20 -4.18
N PRO A 326 19.30 1.71 -5.10
CA PRO A 326 20.14 0.53 -4.87
C PRO A 326 21.15 0.68 -3.73
N ASP A 327 21.52 1.90 -3.38
CA ASP A 327 22.41 2.25 -2.26
C ASP A 327 21.70 2.22 -0.90
N GLY A 328 20.37 2.01 -0.87
CA GLY A 328 19.55 2.02 0.34
C GLY A 328 19.00 3.41 0.70
N ASN A 329 19.35 4.45 -0.06
CA ASN A 329 18.73 5.77 0.10
C ASN A 329 17.30 5.77 -0.43
N ILE A 330 16.51 6.74 0.01
CA ILE A 330 15.13 6.91 -0.38
C ILE A 330 15.03 8.21 -1.16
N ARG A 331 14.76 8.09 -2.45
CA ARG A 331 14.38 9.21 -3.30
C ARG A 331 12.90 9.51 -3.09
N LEU A 332 12.57 10.76 -2.81
CA LEU A 332 11.22 11.21 -2.50
C LEU A 332 10.87 12.39 -3.39
N GLN A 333 9.87 12.19 -4.23
CA GLN A 333 9.13 13.30 -4.81
C GLN A 333 8.03 13.68 -3.83
N VAL A 334 8.04 14.92 -3.33
CA VAL A 334 7.16 15.36 -2.26
C VAL A 334 6.52 16.71 -2.59
N ALA A 335 5.21 16.78 -2.40
CA ALA A 335 4.41 17.98 -2.57
C ALA A 335 3.54 18.24 -1.33
N PRO A 336 4.12 18.75 -0.23
CA PRO A 336 3.38 19.13 0.96
C PRO A 336 2.64 20.45 0.74
N GLU A 337 1.42 20.55 1.27
CA GLU A 337 0.60 21.74 1.24
C GLU A 337 -0.11 21.94 2.59
N VAL A 338 -0.09 23.18 3.11
CA VAL A 338 -0.87 23.60 4.26
C VAL A 338 -1.70 24.80 3.84
N SER A 339 -3.01 24.71 4.07
CA SER A 339 -3.95 25.76 3.78
C SER A 339 -4.83 26.07 4.99
N SER A 340 -5.09 27.35 5.22
CA SER A 340 -5.95 27.83 6.29
C SER A 340 -6.85 28.94 5.78
N LEU A 341 -8.07 29.02 6.33
CA LEU A 341 -8.99 30.12 6.06
C LEU A 341 -8.45 31.40 6.69
N ASP A 342 -8.43 32.49 5.93
CA ASP A 342 -8.04 33.82 6.36
C ASP A 342 -9.24 34.76 6.26
N PHE A 343 -9.81 35.07 7.42
CA PHE A 343 -10.95 35.99 7.55
C PHE A 343 -10.54 37.47 7.50
N THR A 344 -9.25 37.79 7.59
CA THR A 344 -8.75 39.18 7.59
C THR A 344 -8.83 39.79 6.20
N ASN A 345 -8.51 38.99 5.18
CA ASN A 345 -8.58 39.37 3.76
C ASN A 345 -9.88 38.87 3.11
N ALA A 346 -10.96 38.74 3.88
CA ALA A 346 -12.23 38.24 3.37
C ALA A 346 -12.94 39.26 2.47
N VAL A 347 -13.61 38.77 1.41
CA VAL A 347 -14.45 39.57 0.53
C VAL A 347 -15.90 39.40 0.96
N THR A 348 -16.59 40.51 1.23
CA THR A 348 -18.02 40.49 1.56
C THR A 348 -18.86 40.77 0.31
N ILE A 349 -19.67 39.81 -0.12
CA ILE A 349 -20.58 39.96 -1.27
C ILE A 349 -22.00 39.66 -0.80
N SER A 350 -22.92 40.62 -0.93
CA SER A 350 -24.35 40.45 -0.61
C SER A 350 -24.63 39.90 0.81
N GLY A 351 -23.79 40.25 1.80
CA GLY A 351 -23.89 39.79 3.18
C GLY A 351 -23.17 38.47 3.49
N PHE A 352 -22.61 37.77 2.49
CA PHE A 352 -21.75 36.60 2.68
C PHE A 352 -20.29 37.04 2.82
N THR A 353 -19.62 36.59 3.88
CA THR A 353 -18.19 36.80 4.09
C THR A 353 -17.41 35.62 3.54
N ILE A 354 -16.64 35.85 2.47
CA ILE A 354 -15.84 34.84 1.81
C ILE A 354 -14.38 35.01 2.26
N PRO A 355 -13.88 34.24 3.25
CA PRO A 355 -12.48 34.26 3.62
C PRO A 355 -11.56 33.95 2.44
N ALA A 356 -10.40 34.60 2.41
CA ALA A 356 -9.30 34.19 1.56
C ALA A 356 -8.74 32.84 2.07
N ILE A 357 -8.03 32.10 1.21
CA ILE A 357 -7.31 30.90 1.62
C ILE A 357 -5.81 31.21 1.56
N THR A 358 -5.14 31.12 2.71
CA THR A 358 -3.68 31.20 2.76
C THR A 358 -3.13 29.82 2.46
N VAL A 359 -2.37 29.67 1.37
CA VAL A 359 -1.78 28.38 0.96
C VAL A 359 -0.25 28.45 1.07
N ARG A 360 0.34 27.41 1.67
CA ARG A 360 1.78 27.19 1.74
C ARG A 360 2.07 25.84 1.10
N ARG A 361 2.70 25.81 -0.08
CA ARG A 361 2.99 24.58 -0.82
C ARG A 361 4.45 24.54 -1.25
N VAL A 362 5.05 23.36 -1.19
CA VAL A 362 6.37 23.06 -1.75
C VAL A 362 6.21 21.91 -2.75
N ASN A 363 7.01 21.87 -3.81
CA ASN A 363 7.12 20.70 -4.70
C ASN A 363 8.61 20.49 -4.96
N THR A 364 9.15 19.36 -4.51
CA THR A 364 10.57 19.07 -4.63
C THR A 364 10.83 17.57 -4.71
N GLU A 365 12.04 17.23 -5.15
CA GLU A 365 12.55 15.87 -5.18
C GLU A 365 13.86 15.86 -4.40
N VAL A 366 13.98 14.98 -3.42
CA VAL A 366 15.18 14.85 -2.60
C VAL A 366 15.54 13.40 -2.37
N GLU A 367 16.80 13.14 -2.06
CA GLU A 367 17.31 11.80 -1.73
C GLU A 367 17.87 11.81 -0.31
N LEU A 368 17.36 10.94 0.54
CA LEU A 368 17.65 10.92 1.97
C LEU A 368 17.94 9.51 2.46
N ALA A 369 18.84 9.36 3.42
CA ALA A 369 19.01 8.09 4.11
C ALA A 369 17.78 7.79 4.99
N PRO A 370 17.46 6.50 5.25
CA PRO A 370 16.39 6.13 6.18
C PRO A 370 16.58 6.75 7.57
N GLY A 371 15.56 7.41 8.09
CA GLY A 371 15.56 8.12 9.38
C GLY A 371 16.20 9.51 9.36
N GLN A 372 16.75 9.96 8.22
CA GLN A 372 17.37 11.27 8.11
C GLN A 372 16.32 12.38 7.95
N SER A 373 16.36 13.39 8.81
CA SER A 373 15.54 14.59 8.66
C SER A 373 16.21 15.61 7.74
N PHE A 374 15.46 16.18 6.81
CA PHE A 374 15.93 17.25 5.93
C PHE A 374 14.90 18.38 5.80
N ALA A 375 15.39 19.62 5.82
CA ALA A 375 14.57 20.79 5.58
C ALA A 375 14.43 21.01 4.07
N ILE A 376 13.20 20.85 3.55
CA ILE A 376 12.92 20.97 2.10
C ILE A 376 12.48 22.36 1.68
N GLY A 377 12.18 23.23 2.64
CA GLY A 377 11.79 24.60 2.35
C GLY A 377 11.66 25.44 3.61
N GLY A 378 11.78 26.75 3.42
CA GLY A 378 11.47 27.72 4.45
C GLY A 378 11.23 29.10 3.89
N LEU A 379 10.55 29.93 4.67
CA LEU A 379 10.27 31.33 4.37
C LEU A 379 10.47 32.14 5.65
N LEU A 380 11.22 33.23 5.54
CA LEU A 380 11.35 34.26 6.57
C LEU A 380 10.83 35.57 5.95
N ASP A 381 9.64 36.00 6.36
CA ASP A 381 9.08 37.31 6.02
C ASP A 381 9.21 38.23 7.24
N ASN A 382 9.78 39.42 7.05
CA ASN A 382 9.91 40.43 8.09
C ASN A 382 9.41 41.76 7.55
N ARG A 383 8.22 42.16 7.99
CA ARG A 383 7.55 43.39 7.58
C ARG A 383 7.55 44.38 8.74
N GLU A 384 8.10 45.56 8.50
CA GLU A 384 8.07 46.66 9.45
C GLU A 384 7.34 47.85 8.84
N THR A 385 6.31 48.35 9.52
CA THR A 385 5.57 49.55 9.15
C THR A 385 5.66 50.54 10.29
N SER A 386 6.23 51.72 10.03
CA SER A 386 6.36 52.79 11.01
C SER A 386 5.57 54.00 10.55
N THR A 387 4.48 54.29 11.26
CA THR A 387 3.69 55.51 11.08
C THR A 387 4.18 56.56 12.08
N PHE A 388 4.51 57.74 11.58
CA PHE A 388 4.99 58.85 12.39
C PHE A 388 4.04 60.04 12.20
N GLU A 389 3.49 60.53 13.29
CA GLU A 389 2.58 61.67 13.31
C GLU A 389 3.12 62.69 14.29
N LYS A 390 3.03 63.99 13.99
CA LYS A 390 3.51 65.04 14.91
C LYS A 390 2.61 66.26 14.88
N MET A 391 2.56 66.99 15.99
CA MET A 391 1.94 68.31 16.00
C MET A 391 2.82 69.32 15.25
N PRO A 392 2.25 70.14 14.34
CA PRO A 392 3.01 71.16 13.64
C PRO A 392 3.59 72.17 14.65
N PHE A 393 4.74 72.76 14.30
CA PHE A 393 5.54 73.69 15.12
C PHE A 393 6.20 73.09 16.38
N ILE A 394 5.41 72.56 17.32
CA ILE A 394 5.94 72.10 18.62
C ILE A 394 6.60 70.73 18.57
N GLY A 395 6.28 69.91 17.57
CA GLY A 395 6.89 68.58 17.37
C GLY A 395 8.36 68.61 16.92
N ASP A 396 8.84 69.75 16.41
CA ASP A 396 10.20 69.90 15.86
C ASP A 396 11.21 70.50 16.87
N ILE A 397 10.77 70.85 18.09
CA ILE A 397 11.64 71.41 19.12
C ILE A 397 12.60 70.30 19.62
N PRO A 398 13.92 70.53 19.65
CA PRO A 398 14.85 69.56 20.23
C PRO A 398 14.49 69.22 21.69
N VAL A 399 14.63 67.96 22.08
CA VAL A 399 14.29 67.44 23.43
C VAL A 399 12.78 67.44 23.75
N LEU A 400 12.09 68.56 23.56
CA LEU A 400 10.67 68.72 23.91
C LEU A 400 9.72 68.16 22.83
N GLY A 401 10.11 68.19 21.56
CA GLY A 401 9.28 67.73 20.44
C GLY A 401 8.95 66.25 20.51
N LYS A 402 9.76 65.43 21.20
CA LYS A 402 9.51 64.00 21.45
C LYS A 402 8.21 63.74 22.22
N PHE A 403 7.74 64.69 23.03
CA PHE A 403 6.47 64.62 23.75
C PHE A 403 5.26 65.04 22.90
N PHE A 404 5.49 65.62 21.71
CA PHE A 404 4.44 66.12 20.81
C PHE A 404 4.43 65.39 19.46
N GLN A 405 5.05 64.22 19.41
CA GLN A 405 5.03 63.28 18.30
C GLN A 405 4.46 61.94 18.75
N SER A 406 3.82 61.25 17.83
CA SER A 406 3.33 59.88 17.97
C SER A 406 4.07 58.97 17.00
N VAL A 407 4.36 57.76 17.47
CA VAL A 407 5.01 56.73 16.68
C VAL A 407 4.23 55.44 16.84
N SER A 408 3.78 54.86 15.73
CA SER A 408 3.23 53.51 15.69
C SER A 408 4.13 52.64 14.82
N LYS A 409 4.82 51.71 15.47
CA LYS A 409 5.69 50.74 14.85
C LYS A 409 5.04 49.36 14.92
N ASN A 410 4.66 48.83 13.78
CA ASN A 410 4.14 47.49 13.63
C ASN A 410 5.20 46.63 12.95
N ARG A 411 5.67 45.58 13.64
CA ARG A 411 6.65 44.63 13.12
C ARG A 411 6.04 43.23 13.12
N THR A 412 6.01 42.60 11.96
CA THR A 412 5.50 41.24 11.76
C THR A 412 6.61 40.37 11.19
N ASN A 413 6.94 39.29 11.89
CA ASN A 413 7.91 38.28 11.50
C ASN A 413 7.19 36.95 11.32
N THR A 414 7.19 36.42 10.11
CA THR A 414 6.63 35.10 9.78
C THR A 414 7.76 34.17 9.38
N GLU A 415 7.90 33.08 10.11
CA GLU A 415 8.85 32.01 9.85
C GLU A 415 8.08 30.74 9.49
N LEU A 416 8.44 30.09 8.39
CA LEU A 416 7.95 28.77 8.01
C LEU A 416 9.15 27.88 7.71
N ILE A 417 9.15 26.67 8.26
CA ILE A 417 10.11 25.62 7.90
C ILE A 417 9.37 24.31 7.73
N VAL A 418 9.73 23.58 6.67
CA VAL A 418 9.16 22.27 6.35
C VAL A 418 10.25 21.22 6.42
N PHE A 419 10.10 20.26 7.33
CA PHE A 419 10.99 19.11 7.48
C PHE A 419 10.31 17.84 6.99
N ILE A 420 11.08 16.95 6.41
CA ILE A 420 10.64 15.59 6.08
C ILE A 420 11.62 14.57 6.65
N THR A 421 11.12 13.39 6.98
CA THR A 421 11.91 12.28 7.51
C THR A 421 11.29 10.98 7.03
N PRO A 422 11.91 10.30 6.04
CA PRO A 422 11.44 9.00 5.58
C PRO A 422 12.02 7.89 6.45
N GLU A 423 11.19 6.92 6.82
CA GLU A 423 11.60 5.73 7.57
C GLU A 423 11.15 4.48 6.81
N ILE A 424 12.02 3.48 6.70
CA ILE A 424 11.62 2.15 6.24
C ILE A 424 11.01 1.44 7.44
N VAL A 425 9.78 0.96 7.31
CA VAL A 425 9.09 0.26 8.39
C VAL A 425 8.64 -1.12 7.93
N ASP A 426 8.76 -2.08 8.83
CA ASP A 426 8.26 -3.44 8.62
C ASP A 426 6.93 -3.61 9.35
N PRO A 427 6.00 -4.44 8.83
CA PRO A 427 4.76 -4.76 9.52
C PRO A 427 5.02 -5.46 10.86
N ILE A 428 4.22 -5.11 11.88
CA ILE A 428 4.27 -5.75 13.20
C ILE A 428 3.87 -7.23 13.07
N LYS A 429 4.63 -8.13 13.72
CA LYS A 429 4.34 -9.56 13.69
C LYS A 429 3.06 -9.87 14.48
N ALA A 430 2.27 -10.83 13.99
CA ALA A 430 1.07 -11.26 14.70
C ALA A 430 1.41 -11.74 16.13
N GLY A 431 0.81 -11.11 17.14
CA GLY A 431 1.03 -11.43 18.56
C GLY A 431 1.97 -10.49 19.32
N GLU A 432 2.63 -9.53 18.64
CA GLU A 432 3.36 -8.46 19.32
C GLU A 432 2.41 -7.36 19.82
N PRO A 433 2.65 -6.78 21.02
CA PRO A 433 1.82 -5.71 21.53
C PRO A 433 1.91 -4.48 20.61
N LEU A 434 0.76 -3.88 20.29
CA LEU A 434 0.71 -2.66 19.49
C LEU A 434 1.49 -1.54 20.20
N PRO A 435 2.22 -0.69 19.47
CA PRO A 435 2.84 0.51 20.03
C PRO A 435 1.79 1.35 20.76
N GLY A 436 2.12 1.82 21.97
CA GLY A 436 1.24 2.72 22.70
C GLY A 436 0.97 3.98 21.90
N LEU A 437 -0.29 4.40 21.79
CA LEU A 437 -0.64 5.67 21.18
C LEU A 437 -0.09 6.81 22.04
N SER A 438 0.73 7.68 21.46
CA SER A 438 1.17 8.91 22.13
C SER A 438 0.01 9.90 22.13
N TYR A 439 -0.74 9.94 23.23
CA TYR A 439 -1.76 10.97 23.42
C TYR A 439 -1.07 12.34 23.58
N PRO A 440 -1.52 13.40 22.90
CA PRO A 440 -0.97 14.73 23.11
C PRO A 440 -1.19 15.14 24.58
N ASP A 441 -0.19 15.81 25.15
CA ASP A 441 -0.31 16.40 26.48
C ASP A 441 -1.52 17.33 26.51
N LYS A 442 -2.23 17.33 27.64
CA LYS A 442 -3.40 18.20 27.84
C LYS A 442 -2.97 19.65 27.57
N PHE A 443 -3.61 20.28 26.58
CA PHE A 443 -3.27 21.62 26.07
C PHE A 443 -3.20 22.74 27.12
N LEU A 444 -3.74 22.51 28.32
CA LEU A 444 -3.70 23.45 29.42
C LEU A 444 -3.32 22.71 30.70
N PRO A 445 -2.27 23.16 31.43
CA PRO A 445 -2.14 22.77 32.82
C PRO A 445 -3.42 23.19 33.55
N PRO A 446 -3.96 22.38 34.48
CA PRO A 446 -5.14 22.73 35.24
C PRO A 446 -4.97 24.14 35.82
N ASN A 447 -5.91 25.04 35.51
CA ASN A 447 -5.93 26.41 36.02
C ASN A 447 -6.07 26.49 37.55
N SER A 448 -6.33 25.35 38.21
CA SER A 448 -6.33 25.19 39.65
C SER A 448 -5.94 23.77 40.05
N LYS A 449 -5.38 23.61 41.26
CA LYS A 449 -5.08 22.29 41.88
C LYS A 449 -6.34 21.60 42.43
N ILE A 450 -7.53 22.07 42.06
CA ILE A 450 -8.82 21.57 42.53
C ILE A 450 -9.34 20.62 41.44
N ALA A 451 -9.64 19.38 41.81
CA ALA A 451 -10.29 18.45 40.89
C ALA A 451 -11.66 19.03 40.51
N MET A 452 -11.87 19.33 39.22
CA MET A 452 -13.19 19.70 38.72
C MET A 452 -14.08 18.46 38.79
N HIS A 453 -14.93 18.37 39.80
CA HIS A 453 -16.04 17.45 39.81
C HIS A 453 -17.10 18.00 38.86
N GLN A 454 -17.37 17.27 37.78
CA GLN A 454 -18.49 17.54 36.90
C GLN A 454 -19.78 17.30 37.72
N PRO A 455 -20.69 18.27 37.83
CA PRO A 455 -21.89 18.12 38.64
C PRO A 455 -22.95 17.34 37.87
N ASP A 456 -22.65 16.10 37.49
CA ASP A 456 -23.62 15.03 37.31
C ASP A 456 -22.85 13.70 37.20
N GLY A 457 -23.23 12.74 38.04
CA GLY A 457 -22.48 11.51 38.25
C GLY A 457 -22.56 11.08 39.70
N THR A 458 -23.69 10.47 40.04
CA THR A 458 -23.94 9.79 41.32
C THR A 458 -22.72 9.02 41.81
N THR A 459 -22.30 9.40 43.00
CA THR A 459 -21.35 8.70 43.87
C THR A 459 -21.79 7.25 44.05
N GLU A 460 -20.99 6.29 43.58
CA GLU A 460 -20.78 5.06 44.33
C GLU A 460 -19.28 4.78 44.45
N SER A 461 -18.94 4.40 45.66
CA SER A 461 -17.64 4.41 46.27
C SER A 461 -17.06 3.00 46.29
N GLN A 462 -15.74 2.94 46.48
CA GLN A 462 -15.00 1.85 47.15
C GLN A 462 -14.58 0.61 46.35
N ASN A 463 -13.28 0.60 46.08
CA ASN A 463 -12.32 -0.51 46.11
C ASN A 463 -12.82 -1.82 46.76
N THR A 464 -12.74 -2.95 46.04
CA THR A 464 -12.48 -4.29 46.62
C THR A 464 -11.83 -5.20 45.58
N THR A 465 -10.76 -5.86 46.01
CA THR A 465 -9.98 -6.91 45.36
C THR A 465 -10.77 -8.23 45.27
N VAL A 466 -10.53 -8.99 44.18
CA VAL A 466 -10.75 -10.46 43.93
C VAL A 466 -12.20 -11.01 43.95
N PRO A 467 -12.52 -12.18 43.34
CA PRO A 467 -11.77 -13.11 42.46
C PRO A 467 -12.54 -13.62 41.21
N ALA A 468 -11.88 -14.49 40.44
CA ALA A 468 -12.41 -15.28 39.32
C ALA A 468 -13.57 -16.24 39.67
N SER A 469 -14.51 -16.43 38.73
CA SER A 469 -15.24 -17.68 38.49
C SER A 469 -15.71 -17.72 37.02
N THR A 470 -15.01 -18.41 36.12
CA THR A 470 -15.27 -19.80 35.66
C THR A 470 -16.66 -20.03 35.05
N ALA A 471 -16.70 -20.07 33.72
CA ALA A 471 -17.46 -21.06 32.95
C ALA A 471 -16.63 -21.47 31.73
N ALA A 472 -16.46 -22.77 31.57
CA ALA A 472 -15.52 -23.44 30.68
C ALA A 472 -16.14 -23.86 29.33
N SER A 473 -15.28 -24.40 28.46
CA SER A 473 -15.55 -25.14 27.21
C SER A 473 -15.51 -24.26 25.94
N ALA A 474 -14.68 -24.47 24.92
CA ALA A 474 -13.89 -25.62 24.52
C ALA A 474 -12.62 -25.19 23.78
N ALA A 475 -11.53 -25.93 23.97
CA ALA A 475 -10.33 -25.84 23.17
C ALA A 475 -10.60 -26.36 21.74
N ALA A 476 -10.27 -25.58 20.72
CA ALA A 476 -10.10 -26.05 19.35
C ALA A 476 -8.69 -25.71 18.88
N LEU A 477 -7.93 -26.75 18.52
CA LEU A 477 -6.59 -26.70 17.94
C LEU A 477 -6.59 -25.94 16.60
N PRO A 478 -5.45 -25.35 16.19
CA PRO A 478 -5.35 -24.66 14.91
C PRO A 478 -5.49 -25.64 13.74
N ALA A 479 -6.46 -25.41 12.87
CA ALA A 479 -6.62 -26.13 11.61
C ALA A 479 -5.42 -25.83 10.69
N THR A 480 -4.62 -26.85 10.45
CA THR A 480 -3.58 -26.86 9.43
C THR A 480 -4.24 -27.15 8.08
N ALA A 481 -3.87 -26.36 7.06
CA ALA A 481 -4.17 -26.49 5.64
C ALA A 481 -5.60 -26.12 5.18
N VAL A 482 -5.67 -25.08 4.33
CA VAL A 482 -6.85 -24.69 3.56
C VAL A 482 -6.68 -25.23 2.12
N PRO A 483 -7.67 -25.92 1.52
CA PRO A 483 -7.58 -26.44 0.16
C PRO A 483 -7.60 -25.33 -0.90
N VAL A 484 -6.91 -25.56 -2.03
CA VAL A 484 -6.59 -24.62 -3.12
C VAL A 484 -7.85 -24.00 -3.76
N GLU A 485 -8.98 -24.67 -3.64
CA GLU A 485 -10.28 -24.29 -4.18
C GLU A 485 -10.85 -23.05 -3.48
N GLN A 486 -10.61 -22.90 -2.17
CA GLN A 486 -11.04 -21.71 -1.42
C GLN A 486 -10.16 -20.47 -1.71
N LEU A 487 -8.90 -20.69 -2.09
CA LEU A 487 -7.98 -19.63 -2.56
C LEU A 487 -8.33 -19.13 -3.97
N LYS A 488 -8.85 -19.99 -4.85
CA LYS A 488 -9.29 -19.59 -6.19
C LYS A 488 -10.56 -18.73 -6.16
N GLU A 489 -11.42 -18.93 -5.19
CA GLU A 489 -12.66 -18.17 -5.04
C GLU A 489 -12.41 -16.77 -4.46
N SER A 490 -11.38 -16.61 -3.61
CA SER A 490 -10.95 -15.31 -3.07
C SER A 490 -10.08 -14.47 -4.02
N MET A 491 -9.66 -15.02 -5.17
CA MET A 491 -8.89 -14.30 -6.19
C MET A 491 -9.72 -13.86 -7.41
N LYS A 492 -11.04 -14.05 -7.40
CA LYS A 492 -11.90 -13.40 -8.40
C LYS A 492 -11.92 -11.89 -8.13
N PRO A 493 -11.62 -11.04 -9.12
CA PRO A 493 -11.62 -9.59 -8.92
C PRO A 493 -13.01 -9.12 -8.51
N GLU A 494 -13.10 -8.41 -7.38
CA GLU A 494 -14.30 -7.69 -6.99
C GLU A 494 -14.69 -6.75 -8.13
N THR A 495 -15.97 -6.82 -8.53
CA THR A 495 -16.61 -5.84 -9.40
C THR A 495 -16.36 -4.43 -8.85
N PRO A 496 -15.99 -3.45 -9.69
CA PRO A 496 -15.79 -2.09 -9.21
C PRO A 496 -17.08 -1.57 -8.58
N LEU A 497 -16.96 -1.09 -7.34
CA LEU A 497 -18.01 -0.34 -6.63
C LEU A 497 -18.41 0.85 -7.51
N VAL A 498 -19.61 0.80 -8.06
CA VAL A 498 -20.27 1.96 -8.65
C VAL A 498 -20.55 2.92 -7.50
N THR A 499 -19.93 4.09 -7.55
CA THR A 499 -20.26 5.22 -6.69
C THR A 499 -21.71 5.62 -7.00
N GLU A 500 -22.66 5.29 -6.13
CA GLU A 500 -23.99 5.87 -6.18
C GLU A 500 -23.87 7.37 -5.88
N GLY A 501 -23.93 8.16 -6.94
CA GLY A 501 -23.82 9.61 -6.92
C GLY A 501 -24.37 10.21 -8.20
N SER A 502 -25.55 9.77 -8.65
CA SER A 502 -26.30 10.48 -9.69
C SER A 502 -27.78 10.52 -9.31
N TYR A 503 -28.24 11.71 -8.93
CA TYR A 503 -29.65 12.05 -8.81
C TYR A 503 -30.33 11.87 -10.18
N THR A 504 -31.08 10.79 -10.35
CA THR A 504 -32.09 10.69 -11.41
C THR A 504 -33.40 11.23 -10.88
N VAL A 505 -33.78 12.40 -11.37
CA VAL A 505 -35.13 12.97 -11.27
C VAL A 505 -36.12 11.98 -11.87
N GLY A 506 -37.04 11.48 -11.05
CA GLY A 506 -38.19 10.72 -11.52
C GLY A 506 -39.11 11.63 -12.33
N VAL A 507 -39.17 11.39 -13.64
CA VAL A 507 -40.26 11.88 -14.49
C VAL A 507 -41.15 10.69 -14.80
N ALA A 508 -42.40 10.78 -14.34
CA ALA A 508 -43.45 9.82 -14.58
C ALA A 508 -43.70 9.65 -16.09
N GLY A 509 -43.78 8.39 -16.53
CA GLY A 509 -44.23 8.04 -17.87
C GLY A 509 -45.71 8.39 -18.04
N GLY A 510 -45.98 9.34 -18.95
CA GLY A 510 -47.29 9.63 -19.49
C GLY A 510 -47.24 9.47 -21.01
N SER A 511 -48.03 8.52 -21.51
CA SER A 511 -48.30 8.20 -22.91
C SER A 511 -48.66 9.42 -23.78
N GLY A 512 -48.15 9.47 -25.02
CA GLY A 512 -48.64 10.38 -26.03
C GLY A 512 -47.93 10.23 -27.37
N ALA A 513 -48.60 9.59 -28.33
CA ALA A 513 -48.20 9.56 -29.73
C ALA A 513 -48.49 10.91 -30.41
N SER A 514 -47.57 11.41 -31.26
CA SER A 514 -47.89 12.14 -32.49
C SER A 514 -46.63 12.58 -33.27
N THR A 515 -46.49 12.05 -34.48
CA THR A 515 -46.16 12.75 -35.75
C THR A 515 -45.50 14.14 -35.73
N GLY A 516 -44.44 14.32 -36.54
CA GLY A 516 -44.22 15.60 -37.25
C GLY A 516 -42.77 16.04 -37.51
N ALA A 517 -42.30 15.76 -38.73
CA ALA A 517 -41.57 16.63 -39.67
C ALA A 517 -40.32 17.47 -39.26
N SER A 518 -39.26 17.32 -40.10
CA SER A 518 -38.34 18.35 -40.64
C SER A 518 -37.46 19.15 -39.65
N SER A 519 -36.20 19.52 -39.88
CA SER A 519 -35.41 19.76 -41.09
C SER A 519 -33.91 19.85 -40.72
N SER A 520 -33.07 19.61 -41.75
CA SER A 520 -31.70 20.05 -41.99
C SER A 520 -31.02 21.08 -41.06
N SER A 521 -29.75 20.86 -40.73
CA SER A 521 -28.64 21.70 -41.23
C SER A 521 -27.25 21.11 -40.90
N MET A 522 -26.38 21.22 -41.90
CA MET A 522 -24.95 20.86 -41.93
C MET A 522 -24.08 21.88 -41.17
N PRO A 523 -22.81 21.53 -40.87
CA PRO A 523 -21.89 22.37 -40.12
C PRO A 523 -21.12 23.36 -41.01
N GLN A 524 -20.62 24.42 -40.37
CA GLN A 524 -19.39 25.12 -40.74
C GLN A 524 -18.39 24.93 -39.59
#